data_AF-K1SAL8-F1
#
_entry.id   AF-K1SAL8-F1
#
_cell.length_a   1.000
_cell.length_b   1.000
_cell.length_c   1.000
_cell.angle_alpha   90.00
_cell.angle_beta   90.00
_cell.angle_gamma   90.00
#
_symmetry.space_group_name_H-M   'P 1'
#
loop_
_entity.id
_entity.type
_entity.pdbx_description
1 polymer ?
#
loop_
_entity_poly.entity_id
_entity_poly.type
_entity_poly.pdbx_seq_one_letter_code
_entity_poly.pdbx_strand_id
1 'polypeptide(L)'
;SDHYLGVPVKWPHISAARVIVEVALKNYNIDPSQGTHFFQNLTSFGVGYFTVDTNTGEGGFVNKKILDAMPAVEETQYVRHVRFEHPMRILMDGKKQEGAVLIPKE
;
A
#
# COMPACT_ATOMS: atom_id res chain seq x y z
N SER A 1 -9.79 -15.88 8.08
CA SER A 1 -8.53 -15.12 8.08
C SER A 1 -7.58 -15.83 9.01
N ASP A 2 -6.42 -16.24 8.53
CA ASP A 2 -5.37 -16.80 9.39
C ASP A 2 -4.71 -15.64 10.15
N HIS A 3 -4.69 -15.69 11.48
CA HIS A 3 -4.12 -14.63 12.32
C HIS A 3 -2.59 -14.58 12.24
N TYR A 4 -1.94 -15.61 11.68
CA TYR A 4 -0.49 -15.69 11.54
C TYR A 4 0.02 -15.13 10.21
N LEU A 5 -0.86 -14.72 9.29
CA LEU A 5 -0.50 -14.24 7.96
C LEU A 5 -0.90 -12.77 7.79
N GLY A 6 0.11 -11.91 7.60
CA GLY A 6 -0.06 -10.51 7.21
C GLY A 6 -0.47 -9.57 8.34
N VAL A 7 -0.95 -8.37 7.96
CA VAL A 7 -1.46 -7.35 8.88
C VAL A 7 -2.95 -7.62 9.15
N PRO A 8 -3.43 -7.67 10.41
CA PRO A 8 -4.79 -8.07 10.76
C PRO A 8 -5.85 -6.97 10.47
N VAL A 9 -5.85 -6.43 9.26
CA VAL A 9 -6.80 -5.41 8.79
C VAL A 9 -7.93 -6.09 8.01
N LYS A 10 -9.17 -5.72 8.29
CA LYS A 10 -10.35 -6.12 7.51
C LYS A 10 -10.83 -4.94 6.68
N TRP A 11 -11.52 -5.20 5.58
CA TRP A 11 -12.04 -4.13 4.70
C TRP A 11 -12.82 -3.04 5.45
N PRO A 12 -13.73 -3.33 6.41
CA PRO A 12 -14.45 -2.28 7.14
C PRO A 12 -13.56 -1.35 7.99
N HIS A 13 -12.30 -1.72 8.24
CA HIS A 13 -11.34 -0.87 8.94
C HIS A 13 -10.66 0.14 8.00
N ILE A 14 -10.80 -0.02 6.68
CA ILE A 14 -10.18 0.83 5.66
C ILE A 14 -11.22 1.85 5.21
N SER A 15 -10.89 3.14 5.33
CA SER A 15 -11.76 4.24 4.94
C SER A 15 -11.00 5.26 4.11
N ALA A 16 -11.67 5.81 3.08
CA ALA A 16 -11.17 6.87 2.20
C ALA A 16 -9.79 6.62 1.54
N ALA A 17 -9.33 5.37 1.47
CA ALA A 17 -8.09 5.02 0.80
C ALA A 17 -8.21 5.26 -0.71
N ARG A 18 -7.16 5.83 -1.31
CA ARG A 18 -7.03 5.98 -2.78
C ARG A 18 -6.10 4.94 -3.40
N VAL A 19 -5.11 4.50 -2.63
CA VAL A 19 -4.19 3.42 -2.99
C VAL A 19 -3.81 2.64 -1.73
N ILE A 20 -3.71 1.33 -1.85
CA ILE A 20 -3.18 0.41 -0.84
C ILE A 20 -1.93 -0.24 -1.45
N VAL A 21 -0.86 -0.29 -0.67
CA VAL A 21 0.42 -0.89 -1.09
C VAL A 21 0.78 -1.99 -0.10
N GLU A 22 0.82 -3.23 -0.59
CA GLU A 22 1.38 -4.36 0.17
C GLU A 22 2.82 -4.57 -0.24
N VAL A 23 3.72 -4.56 0.75
CA VAL A 23 5.16 -4.70 0.54
C VAL A 23 5.59 -6.04 1.09
N ALA A 24 6.23 -6.86 0.26
CA ALA A 24 6.79 -8.14 0.70
C ALA A 24 7.86 -7.91 1.78
N LEU A 25 7.79 -8.69 2.86
CA LEU A 25 8.80 -8.68 3.91
C LEU A 25 10.03 -9.47 3.44
N LYS A 26 11.20 -9.04 3.90
CA LYS A 26 12.46 -9.73 3.56
C LYS A 26 12.40 -11.18 4.03
N ASN A 27 12.65 -12.11 3.11
CA ASN A 27 12.60 -13.57 3.36
C ASN A 27 11.22 -14.12 3.77
N TYR A 28 10.13 -13.37 3.54
CA TYR A 28 8.78 -13.80 3.85
C TYR A 28 7.92 -13.73 2.59
N ASN A 29 7.72 -14.89 1.97
CA ASN A 29 6.88 -15.03 0.78
C ASN A 29 5.45 -15.34 1.21
N ILE A 30 4.70 -14.29 1.51
CA ILE A 30 3.25 -14.37 1.76
C ILE A 30 2.56 -13.91 0.49
N ASP A 31 1.57 -14.68 0.02
CA ASP A 31 0.71 -14.21 -1.05
C ASP A 31 -0.01 -12.93 -0.61
N PRO A 32 -0.05 -11.89 -1.45
CA PRO A 32 -0.78 -10.66 -1.15
C PRO A 32 -2.25 -10.93 -0.83
N SER A 33 -2.92 -9.97 -0.20
CA SER A 33 -4.36 -10.05 0.06
C SER A 33 -5.13 -10.33 -1.24
N GLN A 34 -5.84 -11.45 -1.28
CA GLN A 34 -6.57 -11.95 -2.44
C GLN A 34 -7.98 -12.41 -2.07
N GLY A 35 -8.90 -12.38 -3.05
CA GLY A 35 -10.29 -12.85 -2.92
C GLY A 35 -11.32 -11.96 -3.62
N THR A 36 -12.42 -12.56 -4.09
CA THR A 36 -13.44 -11.88 -4.91
C THR A 36 -14.03 -10.66 -4.23
N HIS A 37 -14.38 -10.74 -2.94
CA HIS A 37 -14.94 -9.60 -2.21
C HIS A 37 -13.94 -8.44 -2.04
N PHE A 38 -12.66 -8.76 -1.83
CA PHE A 38 -11.62 -7.74 -1.72
C PHE A 38 -11.45 -7.01 -3.06
N PHE A 39 -11.38 -7.75 -4.17
CA PHE A 39 -11.27 -7.17 -5.50
C PHE A 39 -12.51 -6.37 -5.93
N GLN A 40 -13.71 -6.86 -5.61
CA GLN A 40 -14.96 -6.13 -5.85
C GLN A 40 -14.97 -4.79 -5.14
N ASN A 41 -14.48 -4.74 -3.90
CA ASN A 41 -14.38 -3.49 -3.15
C ASN A 41 -13.34 -2.54 -3.76
N LEU A 42 -12.13 -3.03 -4.08
CA LEU A 42 -11.09 -2.22 -4.73
C LEU A 42 -11.61 -1.56 -6.01
N THR A 43 -12.24 -2.36 -6.88
CA THR A 43 -12.76 -1.87 -8.16
C THR A 43 -13.97 -0.94 -7.99
N SER A 44 -14.92 -1.29 -7.12
CA SER A 44 -16.15 -0.50 -6.93
C SER A 44 -15.88 0.86 -6.28
N PHE A 45 -14.88 0.95 -5.39
CA PHE A 45 -14.51 2.20 -4.71
C PHE A 45 -13.36 2.95 -5.41
N GLY A 46 -12.84 2.43 -6.52
CA GLY A 46 -11.75 3.04 -7.27
C GLY A 46 -10.45 3.13 -6.48
N VAL A 47 -10.17 2.12 -5.65
CA VAL A 47 -8.96 2.03 -4.83
C VAL A 47 -7.88 1.31 -5.61
N GLY A 48 -6.75 1.99 -5.85
CA GLY A 48 -5.57 1.36 -6.42
C GLY A 48 -4.98 0.32 -5.47
N TYR A 49 -4.45 -0.77 -6.00
CA TYR A 49 -3.83 -1.82 -5.20
C TYR A 49 -2.50 -2.24 -5.83
N PHE A 50 -1.42 -2.02 -5.09
CA PHE A 50 -0.06 -2.34 -5.51
C PHE A 50 0.51 -3.44 -4.62
N THR A 51 1.03 -4.48 -5.25
CA THR A 51 1.78 -5.55 -4.59
C THR A 51 3.24 -5.36 -4.98
N VAL A 52 4.07 -4.90 -4.06
CA VAL A 52 5.47 -4.56 -4.30
C VAL A 52 6.36 -5.60 -3.64
N ASP A 53 7.00 -6.43 -4.45
CA ASP A 53 7.98 -7.39 -3.96
C ASP A 53 9.38 -6.79 -3.98
N THR A 54 9.85 -6.35 -2.81
CA THR A 54 11.19 -5.75 -2.66
C THR A 54 12.33 -6.77 -2.62
N ASN A 55 12.03 -8.07 -2.70
CA ASN A 55 13.03 -9.13 -2.71
C ASN A 55 13.59 -9.42 -4.12
N THR A 56 12.92 -8.92 -5.16
CA THR A 56 13.29 -9.14 -6.57
C THR A 56 13.65 -7.83 -7.26
N GLY A 57 14.47 -7.90 -8.32
CA GLY A 57 14.84 -6.71 -9.09
C GLY A 57 13.69 -6.11 -9.91
N GLU A 58 12.64 -6.89 -10.18
CA GLU A 58 11.50 -6.51 -11.02
C GLU A 58 10.23 -6.19 -10.20
N GLY A 59 10.19 -6.53 -8.91
CA GLY A 59 9.01 -6.35 -8.06
C GLY A 59 8.77 -4.92 -7.54
N GLY A 60 9.63 -3.98 -7.92
CA GLY A 60 9.51 -2.56 -7.62
C GLY A 60 10.12 -2.14 -6.28
N PHE A 61 9.79 -0.91 -5.84
CA PHE A 61 10.34 -0.37 -4.60
C PHE A 61 9.34 0.55 -3.89
N VAL A 62 9.49 0.64 -2.57
CA VAL A 62 8.86 1.67 -1.74
C VAL A 62 9.97 2.40 -1.00
N ASN A 63 10.07 3.71 -1.18
CA ASN A 63 11.06 4.52 -0.45
C ASN A 63 10.59 4.79 0.99
N LYS A 64 10.61 3.75 1.82
CA LYS A 64 10.16 3.79 3.21
C LYS A 64 10.90 4.84 4.04
N LYS A 65 12.17 5.10 3.72
CA LYS A 65 13.00 6.11 4.42
C LYS A 65 12.39 7.51 4.37
N ILE A 66 11.73 7.89 3.26
CA ILE A 66 11.03 9.17 3.17
C ILE A 66 9.90 9.21 4.18
N LEU A 67 9.06 8.17 4.23
CA LEU A 67 7.92 8.10 5.14
C LEU A 67 8.36 8.04 6.61
N ASP A 68 9.40 7.26 6.91
CA ASP A 68 9.96 7.11 8.25
C ASP A 68 10.57 8.42 8.78
N ALA A 69 11.11 9.26 7.89
CA ALA A 69 11.69 10.56 8.24
C ALA A 69 10.65 11.66 8.49
N MET A 70 9.41 11.48 8.03
CA MET A 70 8.35 12.47 8.24
C MET A 70 7.87 12.48 9.69
N PRO A 71 7.53 13.66 10.25
CA PRO A 71 6.86 13.73 11.54
C PRO A 71 5.52 12.98 11.46
N ALA A 72 5.25 12.15 12.46
CA ALA A 72 3.96 11.49 12.58
C ALA A 72 2.91 12.52 13.00
N VAL A 73 1.78 12.54 12.29
CA VAL A 73 0.55 13.23 12.74
C VAL A 73 -0.03 12.48 13.94
N GLU A 74 0.00 11.14 13.86
CA GLU A 74 -0.40 10.23 14.92
C GLU A 74 0.41 8.93 14.79
N GLU A 75 0.78 8.34 15.93
CA GLU A 75 1.51 7.07 15.97
C GLU A 75 0.95 6.21 17.11
N THR A 76 0.58 4.99 16.77
CA THR A 76 0.10 3.95 17.69
C THR A 76 1.12 2.80 17.71
N GLN A 77 0.81 1.72 18.43
CA GLN A 77 1.67 0.53 18.44
C GLN A 77 1.89 -0.08 17.04
N TYR A 78 0.91 -0.01 16.14
CA TYR A 78 0.96 -0.72 14.84
C TYR A 78 0.80 0.18 13.62
N VAL A 79 0.36 1.43 13.81
CA VAL A 79 0.03 2.35 12.72
C VAL A 79 0.73 3.68 12.96
N ARG A 80 1.42 4.16 11.92
CA ARG A 80 1.98 5.51 11.84
C ARG A 80 1.31 6.26 10.71
N HIS A 81 0.78 7.44 11.01
CA HIS A 81 0.14 8.32 10.05
C HIS A 81 1.05 9.52 9.78
N VAL A 82 1.48 9.68 8.53
CA VAL A 82 2.26 10.83 8.06
C VAL A 82 1.47 11.59 7.00
N ARG A 83 1.71 12.89 6.88
CA ARG A 83 1.00 13.78 5.95
C ARG A 83 1.96 14.62 5.14
N PHE A 84 1.76 14.64 3.83
CA PHE A 84 2.38 15.61 2.93
C PHE A 84 1.51 16.85 2.81
N GLU A 85 2.13 18.03 2.69
CA GLU A 85 1.42 19.31 2.49
C GLU A 85 0.63 19.33 1.17
N HIS A 86 1.19 18.73 0.12
CA HIS A 86 0.59 18.67 -1.20
C HIS A 86 0.13 17.24 -1.55
N PRO A 87 -0.94 17.08 -2.35
CA PRO A 87 -1.47 15.77 -2.70
C PRO A 87 -0.48 14.98 -3.55
N MET A 88 -0.34 13.69 -3.25
CA MET A 88 0.44 12.76 -4.08
C MET A 88 -0.33 12.40 -5.36
N ARG A 89 0.39 12.21 -6.47
CA ARG A 89 -0.20 11.77 -7.73
C ARG A 89 -0.05 10.26 -7.87
N ILE A 90 -1.17 9.57 -8.07
CA ILE A 90 -1.23 8.12 -8.32
C ILE A 90 -1.39 7.88 -9.83
N LEU A 91 -0.56 7.01 -10.39
CA LEU A 91 -0.56 6.61 -11.78
C LEU A 91 -0.67 5.09 -11.86
N MET A 92 -1.52 4.58 -12.76
CA MET A 92 -1.74 3.15 -12.96
C MET A 92 -1.94 2.85 -14.46
N ASP A 93 -1.18 1.90 -14.98
CA ASP A 93 -1.38 1.29 -16.30
C ASP A 93 -1.69 -0.20 -16.12
N GLY A 94 -2.97 -0.54 -16.10
CA GLY A 94 -3.42 -1.92 -15.93
C GLY A 94 -3.08 -2.84 -17.11
N LYS A 95 -2.75 -2.30 -18.29
CA LYS A 95 -2.33 -3.12 -19.45
C LYS A 95 -0.87 -3.55 -19.33
N LYS A 96 -0.02 -2.66 -18.80
CA LYS A 96 1.40 -2.94 -18.53
C LYS A 96 1.64 -3.52 -17.14
N GLN A 97 0.63 -3.51 -16.28
CA GLN A 97 0.74 -3.85 -14.87
C GLN A 97 1.75 -2.96 -14.12
N GLU A 98 1.82 -1.69 -14.50
CA GLU A 98 2.73 -0.70 -13.91
C GLU A 98 1.96 0.30 -13.05
N GLY A 99 2.57 0.76 -11.97
CA GLY A 99 2.00 1.76 -11.07
C GLY A 99 3.09 2.65 -10.48
N ALA A 100 2.74 3.92 -10.21
CA ALA A 100 3.64 4.85 -9.55
C ALA A 100 2.86 5.80 -8.63
N VAL A 101 3.44 6.08 -7.45
CA VAL A 101 3.01 7.18 -6.58
C VAL A 101 4.12 8.21 -6.57
N LEU A 102 3.83 9.41 -7.06
CA LEU A 102 4.81 10.47 -7.13
C LEU A 102 4.85 11.22 -5.79
N ILE A 103 6.06 11.41 -5.26
CA ILE A 103 6.28 12.30 -4.13
C ILE A 103 5.94 13.73 -4.60
N PRO A 104 5.10 14.46 -3.86
CA PRO A 104 4.72 15.80 -4.24
C PRO A 104 5.94 16.72 -4.18
N LYS A 105 6.06 17.60 -5.16
CA LYS A 105 6.99 18.73 -5.12
C LYS A 105 6.26 19.93 -4.54
N GLU A 106 7.03 20.86 -3.95
CA GLU A 106 6.53 22.21 -3.62
C GLU A 106 5.85 22.88 -4.82
#